data_AF-A0A527Z9Q4-F1
#
_entry.id   AF-A0A527Z9Q4-F1
#
_cell.length_a   1.000
_cell.length_b   1.000
_cell.length_c   1.000
_cell.angle_alpha   90.00
_cell.angle_beta   90.00
_cell.angle_gamma   90.00
#
_symmetry.space_group_name_H-M   'P 1'
#
loop_
_entity.id
_entity.type
_entity.pdbx_description
1 polymer ?
#
loop_
_entity_poly.entity_id
_entity_poly.type
_entity_poly.pdbx_seq_one_letter_code
_entity_poly.pdbx_strand_id
1 'polypeptide(L)'
;VKQALPYVRLVGDSWPLPLKRSFFEYHALTRQQARAPGSVPDIHHFDEGQALIIMEYLSPHIILRRALIEGRQLPNIARDIGLFMARTLFRGSDLHMATKDRKADLALFADNVELCDITENLVFSDPYFDARMNRHTSPQLDSIVAELRADRDLKVEAQRLKHIFAANAETLLHGDLHSGSIMVTETETRMI
;
A
#
# COMPACT_ATOMS: atom_id res chain seq x y z
N VAL A 1 -12.51 4.08 14.08
CA VAL A 1 -13.22 4.72 12.95
C VAL A 1 -12.19 5.38 12.04
N LYS A 2 -12.22 5.08 10.74
CA LYS A 2 -11.38 5.70 9.72
C LYS A 2 -12.30 6.40 8.72
N GLN A 3 -12.03 7.67 8.42
CA GLN A 3 -12.82 8.45 7.47
C GLN A 3 -11.89 9.17 6.49
N ALA A 4 -12.15 9.04 5.20
CA ALA A 4 -11.40 9.73 4.17
C ALA A 4 -11.82 11.21 4.08
N LEU A 5 -10.87 12.09 3.83
CA LEU A 5 -11.09 13.51 3.52
C LEU A 5 -10.83 13.77 2.03
N PRO A 6 -11.38 14.82 1.39
CA PRO A 6 -11.24 15.02 -0.06
C PRO A 6 -9.83 15.47 -0.52
N TYR A 7 -8.80 15.28 0.31
CA TYR A 7 -7.41 15.67 0.09
C TYR A 7 -6.42 14.75 0.81
N VAL A 8 -5.14 14.83 0.44
CA VAL A 8 -4.03 14.15 1.14
C VAL A 8 -3.74 14.85 2.47
N ARG A 9 -4.08 14.23 3.59
CA ARG A 9 -3.96 14.84 4.94
C ARG A 9 -2.57 15.39 5.26
N LEU A 10 -1.50 14.75 4.79
CA LEU A 10 -0.11 15.17 5.04
C LEU A 10 0.29 16.44 4.28
N VAL A 11 -0.37 16.73 3.16
CA VAL A 11 -0.08 17.88 2.30
C VAL A 11 -1.12 18.99 2.48
N GLY A 12 -2.35 18.63 2.83
CA GLY A 12 -3.48 19.54 2.97
C GLY A 12 -4.24 19.74 1.64
N ASP A 13 -5.06 20.78 1.60
CA ASP A 13 -6.02 21.03 0.52
C ASP A 13 -5.38 21.23 -0.87
N SER A 14 -4.07 21.50 -0.92
CA SER A 14 -3.34 21.66 -2.18
C SER A 14 -3.14 20.37 -2.97
N TRP A 15 -3.49 19.21 -2.40
CA TRP A 15 -3.49 17.93 -3.10
C TRP A 15 -4.84 17.21 -2.94
N PRO A 16 -5.80 17.47 -3.84
CA PRO A 16 -7.09 16.79 -3.86
C PRO A 16 -6.92 15.27 -4.02
N LEU A 17 -7.70 14.50 -3.26
CA LEU A 17 -7.72 13.05 -3.35
C LEU A 17 -9.15 12.52 -3.16
N PRO A 18 -9.69 11.75 -4.11
CA PRO A 18 -11.08 11.31 -4.05
C PRO A 18 -11.40 10.49 -2.80
N LEU A 19 -12.64 10.66 -2.32
CA LEU A 19 -13.17 9.91 -1.17
C LEU A 19 -13.31 8.41 -1.47
N LYS A 20 -13.52 8.02 -2.74
CA LYS A 20 -13.66 6.61 -3.18
C LYS A 20 -12.48 5.70 -2.77
N ARG A 21 -11.35 6.24 -2.32
CA ARG A 21 -10.29 5.41 -1.73
C ARG A 21 -10.74 4.60 -0.51
N SER A 22 -11.69 5.09 0.29
CA SER A 22 -12.26 4.29 1.39
C SER A 22 -13.08 3.11 0.89
N PHE A 23 -13.71 3.22 -0.28
CA PHE A 23 -14.41 2.13 -0.95
C PHE A 23 -13.43 1.02 -1.36
N PHE A 24 -12.31 1.39 -1.99
CA PHE A 24 -11.28 0.42 -2.36
C PHE A 24 -10.62 -0.21 -1.13
N GLU A 25 -10.38 0.57 -0.08
CA GLU A 25 -9.84 0.05 1.18
C GLU A 25 -10.78 -0.97 1.83
N TYR A 26 -12.08 -0.65 1.95
CA TYR A 26 -13.10 -1.57 2.44
C TYR A 26 -13.11 -2.89 1.64
N HIS A 27 -13.10 -2.78 0.31
CA HIS A 27 -13.11 -3.94 -0.57
C HIS A 27 -11.81 -4.75 -0.53
N ALA A 28 -10.67 -4.11 -0.31
CA ALA A 28 -9.38 -4.77 -0.14
C ALA A 28 -9.34 -5.53 1.19
N LEU A 29 -9.65 -4.87 2.32
CA LEU A 29 -9.68 -5.48 3.65
C LEU A 29 -10.65 -6.66 3.71
N THR A 30 -11.84 -6.54 3.11
CA THR A 30 -12.82 -7.63 3.05
C THR A 30 -12.24 -8.87 2.33
N ARG A 31 -11.55 -8.68 1.21
CA ARG A 31 -10.92 -9.78 0.45
C ARG A 31 -9.69 -10.33 1.16
N GLN A 32 -8.88 -9.48 1.77
CA GLN A 32 -7.72 -9.87 2.56
C GLN A 32 -8.14 -10.72 3.77
N GLN A 33 -9.21 -10.34 4.48
CA GLN A 33 -9.74 -11.12 5.61
C GLN A 33 -10.27 -12.49 5.14
N ALA A 34 -10.99 -12.54 4.02
CA ALA A 34 -11.45 -13.82 3.44
C ALA A 34 -10.28 -14.73 3.02
N ARG A 35 -9.19 -14.16 2.49
CA ARG A 35 -8.02 -14.90 1.98
C ARG A 35 -7.04 -15.26 3.09
N ALA A 36 -6.90 -14.44 4.12
CA ALA A 36 -5.98 -14.61 5.24
C ALA A 36 -6.66 -14.20 6.57
N PRO A 37 -7.59 -15.00 7.09
CA PRO A 37 -8.32 -14.65 8.32
C PRO A 37 -7.39 -14.35 9.49
N GLY A 38 -7.72 -13.28 10.24
CA GLY A 38 -6.98 -12.84 11.43
C GLY A 38 -5.70 -12.05 11.14
N SER A 39 -5.39 -11.77 9.87
CA SER A 39 -4.21 -11.00 9.48
C SER A 39 -4.48 -9.51 9.28
N VAL A 40 -5.74 -9.11 9.13
CA VAL A 40 -6.19 -7.71 8.97
C VAL A 40 -7.27 -7.41 10.00
N PRO A 41 -7.52 -6.15 10.40
CA PRO A 41 -8.59 -5.82 11.35
C PRO A 41 -9.97 -6.24 10.83
N ASP A 42 -10.83 -6.73 11.72
CA ASP A 42 -12.21 -7.04 11.34
C ASP A 42 -12.97 -5.75 10.97
N ILE A 43 -13.76 -5.79 9.90
CA ILE A 43 -14.63 -4.68 9.52
C ILE A 43 -15.99 -4.85 10.18
N HIS A 44 -16.45 -3.82 10.89
CA HIS A 44 -17.77 -3.78 11.53
C HIS A 44 -18.80 -3.02 10.69
N HIS A 45 -18.39 -1.99 9.96
CA HIS A 45 -19.31 -1.19 9.14
C HIS A 45 -18.55 -0.43 8.04
N PHE A 46 -19.22 -0.20 6.92
CA PHE A 46 -18.77 0.69 5.85
C PHE A 46 -19.94 1.58 5.40
N ASP A 47 -19.70 2.88 5.36
CA ASP A 47 -20.60 3.89 4.80
C ASP A 47 -19.88 4.56 3.63
N GLU A 48 -20.31 4.23 2.41
CA GLU A 48 -19.75 4.78 1.18
C GLU A 48 -20.02 6.28 1.05
N GLY A 49 -21.22 6.74 1.43
CA GLY A 49 -21.61 8.15 1.33
C GLY A 49 -20.81 9.06 2.27
N GLN A 50 -20.42 8.54 3.43
CA GLN A 50 -19.54 9.23 4.39
C GLN A 50 -18.06 8.92 4.20
N ALA A 51 -17.70 8.05 3.27
CA ALA A 51 -16.34 7.56 3.05
C ALA A 51 -15.68 7.03 4.34
N LEU A 52 -16.45 6.23 5.09
CA LEU A 52 -16.16 5.85 6.47
C LEU A 52 -16.12 4.34 6.67
N ILE A 53 -15.11 3.87 7.40
CA ILE A 53 -14.97 2.47 7.83
C ILE A 53 -14.92 2.41 9.36
N ILE A 54 -15.76 1.57 9.95
CA ILE A 54 -15.66 1.13 11.35
C ILE A 54 -15.03 -0.26 11.34
N MET A 55 -13.91 -0.40 12.04
CA MET A 55 -13.12 -1.62 12.09
C MET A 55 -12.58 -1.85 13.51
N GLU A 56 -12.10 -3.06 13.75
CA GLU A 56 -11.47 -3.51 14.99
C GLU A 56 -10.42 -2.52 15.48
N TYR A 57 -10.48 -2.19 16.77
CA TYR A 57 -9.45 -1.38 17.40
C TYR A 57 -8.28 -2.26 17.84
N LEU A 58 -7.18 -2.19 17.11
CA LEU A 58 -5.96 -2.96 17.39
C LEU A 58 -5.19 -2.38 18.57
N SER A 59 -5.44 -2.91 19.77
CA SER A 59 -4.73 -2.59 21.01
C SER A 59 -4.35 -3.89 21.71
N PRO A 60 -3.12 -4.07 22.20
CA PRO A 60 -2.08 -3.06 22.47
C PRO A 60 -1.06 -2.86 21.33
N HIS A 61 -1.47 -3.07 20.08
CA HIS A 61 -0.55 -3.03 18.94
C HIS A 61 0.07 -1.64 18.72
N ILE A 62 1.31 -1.60 18.23
CA ILE A 62 1.98 -0.38 17.76
C ILE A 62 2.40 -0.53 16.30
N ILE A 63 2.64 0.58 15.60
CA ILE A 63 3.15 0.54 14.22
C ILE A 63 4.55 -0.10 14.19
N LEU A 64 4.76 -1.07 13.29
CA LEU A 64 6.01 -1.82 13.14
C LEU A 64 7.21 -0.89 12.93
N ARG A 65 7.06 0.17 12.12
CA ARG A 65 8.11 1.19 11.93
C ARG A 65 8.63 1.74 13.26
N ARG A 66 7.73 2.02 14.23
CA ARG A 66 8.10 2.51 15.55
C ARG A 66 8.85 1.44 16.35
N ALA A 67 8.35 0.21 16.35
CA ALA A 67 9.01 -0.90 17.03
C ALA A 67 10.44 -1.14 16.51
N LEU A 68 10.65 -1.03 15.19
CA LEU A 68 11.96 -1.16 14.56
C LEU A 68 12.91 -0.02 14.94
N ILE A 69 12.43 1.23 14.97
CA ILE A 69 13.22 2.40 15.44
C ILE A 69 13.65 2.22 16.91
N GLU A 70 12.78 1.64 17.74
CA GLU A 70 13.05 1.33 19.14
C GLU A 70 13.96 0.10 19.33
N GLY A 71 14.37 -0.57 18.25
CA GLY A 71 15.25 -1.75 18.31
C GLY A 71 14.57 -3.01 18.85
N ARG A 72 13.23 -3.07 18.85
CA ARG A 72 12.49 -4.24 19.34
C ARG A 72 12.69 -5.46 18.44
N GLN A 73 12.91 -6.61 19.06
CA GLN A 73 12.93 -7.90 18.36
C GLN A 73 11.54 -8.52 18.37
N LEU A 74 10.98 -8.77 17.19
CA LEU A 74 9.63 -9.29 17.01
C LEU A 74 9.72 -10.62 16.25
N PRO A 75 9.83 -11.76 16.94
CA PRO A 75 10.24 -13.03 16.32
C PRO A 75 9.26 -13.55 15.26
N ASN A 76 7.99 -13.16 15.33
CA ASN A 76 6.93 -13.68 14.45
C ASN A 76 6.76 -12.88 13.15
N ILE A 77 7.30 -11.66 13.02
CA ILE A 77 6.94 -10.75 11.91
C ILE A 77 7.25 -11.35 10.53
N ALA A 78 8.38 -12.03 10.39
CA ALA A 78 8.77 -12.63 9.11
C ALA A 78 7.80 -13.74 8.70
N ARG A 79 7.41 -14.58 9.66
CA ARG A 79 6.45 -15.66 9.45
C ARG A 79 5.07 -15.09 9.10
N ASP A 80 4.59 -14.14 9.88
CA ASP A 80 3.22 -13.64 9.76
C ASP A 80 3.02 -12.81 8.50
N ILE A 81 3.97 -11.92 8.16
CA ILE A 81 3.96 -11.17 6.89
C ILE A 81 4.08 -12.13 5.71
N GLY A 82 5.00 -13.11 5.79
CA GLY A 82 5.17 -14.12 4.75
C GLY A 82 3.89 -14.93 4.49
N LEU A 83 3.20 -15.36 5.55
CA LEU A 83 1.92 -16.06 5.45
C LEU A 83 0.81 -15.17 4.89
N PHE A 84 0.76 -13.90 5.30
CA PHE A 84 -0.18 -12.93 4.72
C PHE A 84 0.03 -12.76 3.22
N MET A 85 1.27 -12.51 2.79
CA MET A 85 1.60 -12.35 1.38
C MET A 85 1.29 -13.62 0.60
N ALA A 86 1.77 -14.79 1.06
CA ALA A 86 1.53 -16.05 0.38
C ALA A 86 0.03 -16.33 0.20
N ARG A 87 -0.78 -16.11 1.24
CA ARG A 87 -2.22 -16.35 1.18
C ARG A 87 -2.96 -15.34 0.31
N THR A 88 -2.69 -14.04 0.49
CA THR A 88 -3.43 -12.99 -0.22
C THR A 88 -3.07 -12.92 -1.70
N LEU A 89 -1.78 -13.01 -2.04
CA LEU A 89 -1.30 -12.96 -3.41
C LEU A 89 -1.74 -14.19 -4.20
N PHE A 90 -1.52 -15.40 -3.66
CA PHE A 90 -1.91 -16.64 -4.34
C PHE A 90 -3.43 -16.75 -4.48
N ARG A 91 -4.18 -16.58 -3.40
CA ARG A 91 -5.65 -16.74 -3.41
C ARG A 91 -6.38 -15.59 -4.11
N GLY A 92 -5.68 -14.49 -4.42
CA GLY A 92 -6.17 -13.38 -5.24
C GLY A 92 -5.78 -13.45 -6.72
N SER A 93 -5.03 -14.47 -7.13
CA SER A 93 -4.50 -14.60 -8.49
C SER A 93 -5.35 -15.54 -9.36
N ASP A 94 -5.10 -15.51 -10.66
CA ASP A 94 -5.63 -16.46 -11.65
C ASP A 94 -5.25 -17.93 -11.35
N LEU A 95 -4.25 -18.20 -10.48
CA LEU A 95 -3.85 -19.56 -10.09
C LEU A 95 -4.84 -20.23 -9.13
N HIS A 96 -5.70 -19.45 -8.47
CA HIS A 96 -6.65 -19.95 -7.47
C HIS A 96 -8.09 -19.53 -7.76
N MET A 97 -8.30 -18.30 -8.21
CA MET A 97 -9.64 -17.77 -8.41
C MET A 97 -10.27 -18.30 -9.69
N ALA A 98 -11.59 -18.49 -9.68
CA ALA A 98 -12.35 -18.67 -10.90
C ALA A 98 -12.22 -17.41 -11.78
N THR A 99 -12.04 -17.60 -13.09
CA THR A 99 -11.78 -16.49 -14.03
C THR A 99 -12.83 -15.39 -13.94
N LYS A 100 -14.11 -15.74 -13.80
CA LYS A 100 -15.20 -14.76 -13.67
C LYS A 100 -14.97 -13.81 -12.49
N ASP A 101 -14.71 -14.36 -11.30
CA ASP A 101 -14.55 -13.57 -10.08
C ASP A 101 -13.26 -12.77 -10.11
N ARG A 102 -12.19 -13.35 -10.68
CA ARG A 102 -10.92 -12.65 -10.89
C ARG A 102 -11.11 -11.43 -11.78
N LYS A 103 -11.87 -11.55 -12.88
CA LYS A 103 -12.12 -10.43 -13.81
C LYS A 103 -13.06 -9.39 -13.20
N ALA A 104 -14.01 -9.80 -12.37
CA ALA A 104 -14.83 -8.87 -11.59
C ALA A 104 -13.99 -8.07 -10.59
N ASP A 105 -13.06 -8.71 -9.87
CA ASP A 105 -12.10 -8.04 -8.99
C ASP A 105 -11.24 -7.04 -9.78
N LEU A 106 -10.66 -7.46 -10.90
CA LEU A 106 -9.88 -6.57 -11.75
C LEU A 106 -10.69 -5.33 -12.20
N ALA A 107 -11.92 -5.54 -12.67
CA ALA A 107 -12.78 -4.44 -13.14
C ALA A 107 -13.11 -3.46 -12.01
N LEU A 108 -13.37 -3.95 -10.79
CA LEU A 108 -13.65 -3.10 -9.63
C LEU A 108 -12.43 -2.25 -9.27
N PHE A 109 -11.25 -2.86 -9.14
CA PHE A 109 -10.05 -2.15 -8.67
C PHE A 109 -9.35 -1.30 -9.74
N ALA A 110 -9.66 -1.51 -11.02
CA ALA A 110 -9.14 -0.67 -12.10
C ALA A 110 -9.54 0.82 -11.97
N ASP A 111 -10.63 1.13 -11.25
CA ASP A 111 -11.06 2.51 -10.99
C ASP A 111 -10.28 3.20 -9.84
N ASN A 112 -9.33 2.52 -9.19
CA ASN A 112 -8.48 3.12 -8.16
C ASN A 112 -7.34 3.99 -8.76
N VAL A 113 -7.65 4.74 -9.80
CA VAL A 113 -6.71 5.41 -10.70
C VAL A 113 -5.86 6.46 -10.00
N GLU A 114 -6.42 7.20 -9.04
CA GLU A 114 -5.70 8.29 -8.38
C GLU A 114 -4.63 7.76 -7.41
N LEU A 115 -4.88 6.63 -6.74
CA LEU A 115 -3.86 5.98 -5.92
C LEU A 115 -2.79 5.29 -6.79
N CYS A 116 -3.18 4.71 -7.93
CA CYS A 116 -2.21 4.18 -8.89
C CYS A 116 -1.30 5.28 -9.45
N ASP A 117 -1.87 6.43 -9.84
CA ASP A 117 -1.12 7.57 -10.37
C ASP A 117 -0.10 8.12 -9.35
N ILE A 118 -0.47 8.19 -8.07
CA ILE A 118 0.47 8.54 -6.99
C ILE A 118 1.68 7.60 -6.99
N THR A 119 1.46 6.28 -7.03
CA THR A 119 2.55 5.30 -7.03
C THR A 119 3.37 5.37 -8.33
N GLU A 120 2.72 5.47 -9.48
CA GLU A 120 3.37 5.62 -10.78
C GLU A 120 4.31 6.83 -10.85
N ASN A 121 3.94 7.93 -10.20
CA ASN A 121 4.76 9.13 -10.14
C ASN A 121 5.80 9.07 -9.02
N LEU A 122 5.37 8.92 -7.77
CA LEU A 122 6.24 9.06 -6.61
C LEU A 122 7.24 7.91 -6.42
N VAL A 123 6.92 6.71 -6.91
CA VAL A 123 7.82 5.55 -6.81
C VAL A 123 8.62 5.38 -8.09
N PHE A 124 7.98 5.48 -9.25
CA PHE A 124 8.58 5.05 -10.51
C PHE A 124 9.02 6.19 -11.45
N SER A 125 8.75 7.46 -11.12
CA SER A 125 9.07 8.59 -12.01
C SER A 125 9.85 9.71 -11.32
N ASP A 126 9.27 10.35 -10.31
CA ASP A 126 9.80 11.56 -9.67
C ASP A 126 11.23 11.42 -9.14
N PRO A 127 11.63 10.32 -8.48
CA PRO A 127 13.00 10.17 -7.97
C PRO A 127 14.09 10.26 -9.05
N TYR A 128 13.73 9.99 -10.31
CA TYR A 128 14.67 9.80 -11.42
C TYR A 128 14.90 11.06 -12.27
N PHE A 129 14.31 12.19 -11.89
CA PHE A 129 14.58 13.51 -12.48
C PHE A 129 14.43 14.61 -11.43
N ASP A 130 14.64 15.87 -11.81
CA ASP A 130 14.45 17.01 -10.90
C ASP A 130 12.97 17.39 -10.76
N ALA A 131 12.21 16.55 -10.06
CA ALA A 131 10.81 16.79 -9.76
C ALA A 131 10.62 17.78 -8.60
N ARG A 132 9.60 18.63 -8.69
CA ARG A 132 9.28 19.67 -7.68
C ARG A 132 9.07 19.13 -6.26
N MET A 133 8.54 17.91 -6.14
CA MET A 133 8.23 17.30 -4.84
C MET A 133 9.40 16.54 -4.22
N ASN A 134 10.50 16.38 -4.96
CA ASN A 134 11.66 15.68 -4.43
C ASN A 134 12.29 16.47 -3.28
N ARG A 135 12.71 15.71 -2.26
CA ARG A 135 13.44 16.25 -1.13
C ARG A 135 14.44 15.23 -0.63
N HIS A 136 15.62 15.72 -0.28
CA HIS A 136 16.69 14.95 0.34
C HIS A 136 17.45 15.85 1.32
N THR A 137 18.32 15.25 2.13
CA THR A 137 19.21 15.98 3.03
C THR A 137 20.27 16.71 2.21
N SER A 138 20.08 18.01 2.01
CA SER A 138 20.98 18.89 1.25
C SER A 138 21.81 19.77 2.20
N PRO A 139 23.11 19.97 1.94
CA PRO A 139 23.84 19.57 0.73
C PRO A 139 24.41 18.13 0.74
N GLN A 140 24.23 17.38 1.82
CA GLN A 140 24.98 16.15 2.08
C GLN A 140 24.74 15.03 1.07
N LEU A 141 23.55 14.97 0.45
CA LEU A 141 23.17 13.95 -0.54
C LEU A 141 23.12 14.47 -1.98
N ASP A 142 23.47 15.74 -2.24
CA ASP A 142 23.29 16.36 -3.56
C ASP A 142 24.07 15.63 -4.66
N SER A 143 25.31 15.20 -4.38
CA SER A 143 26.13 14.44 -5.34
C SER A 143 25.53 13.06 -5.66
N ILE A 144 25.04 12.35 -4.65
CA ILE A 144 24.41 11.03 -4.81
C ILE A 144 23.12 11.15 -5.61
N VAL A 145 22.31 12.17 -5.33
CA VAL A 145 21.08 12.44 -6.07
C VAL A 145 21.38 12.82 -7.53
N ALA A 146 22.42 13.62 -7.77
CA ALA A 146 22.86 13.96 -9.12
C ALA A 146 23.32 12.72 -9.92
N GLU A 147 24.09 11.83 -9.28
CA GLU A 147 24.51 10.54 -9.87
C GLU A 147 23.31 9.66 -10.22
N LEU A 148 22.39 9.45 -9.28
CA LEU A 148 21.17 8.66 -9.48
C LEU A 148 20.33 9.20 -10.65
N ARG A 149 20.18 10.53 -10.73
CA ARG A 149 19.43 11.18 -11.81
C ARG A 149 20.17 11.21 -13.14
N ALA A 150 21.48 10.99 -13.18
CA ALA A 150 22.25 10.88 -14.42
C ALA A 150 22.30 9.44 -14.95
N ASP A 151 22.05 8.45 -14.09
CA ASP A 151 22.10 7.03 -14.46
C ASP A 151 20.95 6.66 -15.42
N ARG A 152 21.33 6.34 -16.67
CA ARG A 152 20.39 5.90 -17.70
C ARG A 152 19.88 4.49 -17.44
N ASP A 153 20.74 3.58 -17.01
CA ASP A 153 20.40 2.16 -16.91
C ASP A 153 19.44 1.95 -15.72
N LEU A 154 19.65 2.68 -14.62
CA LEU A 154 18.70 2.76 -13.51
C LEU A 154 17.32 3.25 -13.97
N LYS A 155 17.26 4.29 -14.80
CA LYS A 155 16.00 4.80 -15.34
C LYS A 155 15.29 3.78 -16.22
N VAL A 156 16.03 3.03 -17.04
CA VAL A 156 15.45 1.96 -17.87
C VAL A 156 14.81 0.90 -16.99
N GLU A 157 15.48 0.45 -15.93
CA GLU A 157 14.90 -0.53 -15.01
C GLU A 157 13.69 0.04 -14.25
N ALA A 158 13.74 1.29 -13.80
CA ALA A 158 12.60 1.96 -13.16
C ALA A 158 11.37 2.00 -14.09
N GLN A 159 11.56 2.33 -15.37
CA GLN A 159 10.47 2.34 -16.36
C GLN A 159 9.96 0.93 -16.70
N ARG A 160 10.81 -0.10 -16.69
CA ARG A 160 10.36 -1.50 -16.81
C ARG A 160 9.47 -1.90 -15.64
N LEU A 161 9.86 -1.55 -14.41
CA LEU A 161 9.05 -1.81 -13.22
C LEU A 161 7.74 -1.00 -13.25
N LYS A 162 7.77 0.26 -13.70
CA LYS A 162 6.56 1.06 -13.94
C LYS A 162 5.60 0.36 -14.91
N HIS A 163 6.14 -0.16 -16.01
CA HIS A 163 5.33 -0.88 -17.01
C HIS A 163 4.68 -2.12 -16.41
N ILE A 164 5.43 -2.91 -15.62
CA ILE A 164 4.88 -4.06 -14.91
C ILE A 164 3.77 -3.61 -13.95
N PHE A 165 3.99 -2.56 -13.15
CA PHE A 165 2.99 -2.02 -12.24
C PHE A 165 1.70 -1.59 -12.96
N ALA A 166 1.82 -0.87 -14.08
CA ALA A 166 0.68 -0.31 -14.80
C ALA A 166 -0.08 -1.33 -15.66
N ALA A 167 0.60 -2.37 -16.17
CA ALA A 167 0.03 -3.28 -17.16
C ALA A 167 -0.26 -4.70 -16.62
N ASN A 168 0.48 -5.17 -15.62
CA ASN A 168 0.41 -6.58 -15.20
C ASN A 168 -0.53 -6.75 -14.01
N ALA A 169 -1.78 -7.04 -14.33
CA ALA A 169 -2.76 -7.42 -13.32
C ALA A 169 -2.60 -8.91 -12.93
N GLU A 170 -1.71 -9.20 -11.97
CA GLU A 170 -1.44 -10.59 -11.51
C GLU A 170 -2.34 -11.01 -10.33
N THR A 171 -2.57 -10.11 -9.38
CA THR A 171 -3.37 -10.34 -8.16
C THR A 171 -3.80 -9.01 -7.54
N LEU A 172 -4.66 -9.05 -6.52
CA LEU A 172 -4.97 -7.88 -5.70
C LEU A 172 -3.85 -7.65 -4.67
N LEU A 173 -3.04 -6.62 -4.89
CA LEU A 173 -2.01 -6.17 -3.95
C LEU A 173 -2.63 -5.37 -2.79
N HIS A 174 -1.88 -5.27 -1.68
CA HIS A 174 -2.15 -4.27 -0.65
C HIS A 174 -1.93 -2.84 -1.18
N GLY A 175 -0.96 -2.66 -2.08
CA GLY A 175 -0.66 -1.37 -2.72
C GLY A 175 0.28 -0.44 -1.94
N ASP A 176 0.45 -0.63 -0.63
CA ASP A 176 1.34 0.18 0.22
C ASP A 176 1.82 -0.58 1.46
N LEU A 177 2.35 -1.79 1.25
CA LEU A 177 2.77 -2.70 2.33
C LEU A 177 4.17 -2.34 2.86
N HIS A 178 4.30 -1.17 3.47
CA HIS A 178 5.51 -0.75 4.18
C HIS A 178 5.38 -0.96 5.71
N SER A 179 6.47 -0.81 6.47
CA SER A 179 6.44 -0.98 7.94
C SER A 179 5.54 0.01 8.70
N GLY A 180 5.06 1.05 8.03
CA GLY A 180 4.02 1.96 8.56
C GLY A 180 2.59 1.43 8.43
N SER A 181 2.37 0.39 7.63
CA SER A 181 1.04 -0.21 7.33
C SER A 181 0.88 -1.56 8.04
N ILE A 182 1.69 -1.77 9.09
CA ILE A 182 1.72 -3.00 9.87
C ILE A 182 1.72 -2.60 11.33
N MET A 183 0.81 -3.21 12.09
CA MET A 183 0.70 -3.07 13.53
C MET A 183 1.12 -4.38 14.20
N VAL A 184 1.86 -4.28 15.32
CA VAL A 184 2.49 -5.42 15.98
C VAL A 184 2.35 -5.37 17.50
N THR A 185 2.22 -6.55 18.11
CA THR A 185 2.56 -6.81 19.52
C THR A 185 3.84 -7.66 19.55
N GLU A 186 4.20 -8.22 20.71
CA GLU A 186 5.31 -9.20 20.77
C GLU A 186 4.99 -10.49 20.01
N THR A 187 3.71 -10.86 19.91
CA THR A 187 3.27 -12.16 19.38
C THR A 187 2.38 -12.07 18.16
N GLU A 188 1.84 -10.90 17.84
CA GLU A 188 0.86 -10.69 16.76
C GLU A 188 1.34 -9.66 15.74
N THR A 189 0.95 -9.88 14.48
CA THR A 189 1.22 -9.00 13.34
C THR A 189 -0.06 -8.80 12.54
N ARG A 190 -0.50 -7.55 12.36
CA ARG A 190 -1.72 -7.18 11.64
C ARG A 190 -1.40 -6.14 10.55
N MET A 191 -1.85 -6.39 9.33
CA MET A 191 -1.73 -5.46 8.20
C MET A 191 -2.94 -4.51 8.20
N ILE A 192 -2.73 -3.23 7.88
CA ILE A 192 -3.74 -2.15 7.94
C ILE A 192 -3.75 -1.24 6.71
#